data_AF-A0AAV3ZN38-F1
#
_entry.id   AF-A0AAV3ZN38-F1
#
_cell.length_a   1.000
_cell.length_b   1.000
_cell.length_c   1.000
_cell.angle_alpha   90.00
_cell.angle_beta   90.00
_cell.angle_gamma   90.00
#
_symmetry.space_group_name_H-M   'P 1'
#
loop_
_entity.id
_entity.type
_entity.pdbx_description
1 polymer ?
#
loop_
_entity_poly.entity_id
_entity_poly.type
_entity_poly.pdbx_seq_one_letter_code
_entity_poly.pdbx_strand_id
1 'polypeptide(L)'
;MNAYINSVWQREWDAEGANKLHEVLPNLGEDRHRRGEGAGRKRETAMCRLRVGHTWLTQSYLLKNEEQPLCYTCDSLYTVRHILIECSDFQDTRRKYFSVTDLYRLFREVNPSCIVGYLKDLGVYGKI
;
A
#
# COMPACT_ATOMS: atom_id res chain seq x y z
N MET A 1 3.17 16.66 23.38
CA MET A 1 3.89 16.86 22.10
C MET A 1 3.52 18.24 21.58
N ASN A 2 4.48 19.06 21.16
CA ASN A 2 4.25 20.49 20.89
C ASN A 2 3.52 20.67 19.54
N ALA A 3 2.32 21.24 19.54
CA ALA A 3 1.48 21.41 18.37
C ALA A 3 2.18 22.18 17.23
N TYR A 4 3.06 23.12 17.58
CA TYR A 4 3.89 23.85 16.62
C TYR A 4 4.84 22.91 15.85
N ILE A 5 5.54 22.01 16.55
CA ILE A 5 6.47 21.07 15.92
C ILE A 5 5.71 20.14 14.95
N ASN A 6 4.56 19.62 15.36
CA ASN A 6 3.73 18.77 14.50
C ASN A 6 3.27 19.52 13.24
N SER A 7 2.93 20.79 13.35
CA SER A 7 2.51 21.61 12.20
C SER A 7 3.65 21.87 11.22
N VAL A 8 4.88 22.07 11.70
CA VAL A 8 6.07 22.23 10.85
C VAL A 8 6.36 20.94 10.09
N TRP A 9 6.33 19.81 10.78
CA TRP A 9 6.55 18.48 10.19
C TRP A 9 5.49 18.14 9.14
N GLN A 10 4.21 18.43 9.44
CA GLN A 10 3.14 18.23 8.49
C GLN A 10 3.32 19.10 7.23
N ARG A 11 3.73 20.36 7.38
CA ARG A 11 4.00 21.25 6.24
C ARG A 11 5.15 20.75 5.36
N GLU A 12 6.24 20.26 5.97
CA GLU A 12 7.35 19.67 5.23
C GLU A 12 6.92 18.38 4.52
N TRP A 13 6.12 17.56 5.17
CA TRP A 13 5.54 16.35 4.60
C TRP A 13 4.66 16.64 3.37
N ASP A 14 3.80 17.66 3.46
CA ASP A 14 2.92 18.08 2.36
C ASP A 14 3.68 18.75 1.21
N ALA A 15 4.87 19.29 1.45
CA ALA A 15 5.70 19.92 0.43
C ALA A 15 6.46 18.92 -0.45
N GLU A 16 6.64 17.67 0.01
CA GLU A 16 7.36 16.62 -0.72
C GLU A 16 6.47 15.96 -1.77
N GLY A 17 6.39 16.56 -2.96
CA GLY A 17 5.48 16.13 -4.03
C GLY A 17 5.77 14.76 -4.66
N ALA A 18 6.97 14.20 -4.47
CA ALA A 18 7.34 12.90 -5.05
C ALA A 18 7.13 11.71 -4.08
N ASN A 19 6.56 11.96 -2.90
CA ASN A 19 6.50 10.97 -1.85
C ASN A 19 5.30 10.03 -1.98
N LYS A 20 5.55 8.81 -2.46
CA LYS A 20 4.56 7.73 -2.56
C LYS A 20 3.89 7.38 -1.22
N LEU A 21 4.56 7.61 -0.10
CA LEU A 21 4.00 7.34 1.23
C LEU A 21 2.91 8.35 1.64
N HIS A 22 2.86 9.54 1.01
CA HIS A 22 1.86 10.56 1.32
C HIS A 22 0.44 10.04 1.02
N GLU A 23 0.27 9.28 -0.06
CA GLU A 23 -1.02 8.64 -0.40
C GLU A 23 -1.51 7.64 0.67
N VAL A 24 -0.59 7.04 1.41
CA VAL A 24 -0.87 6.06 2.46
C VAL A 24 -1.03 6.75 3.82
N LEU A 25 -0.24 7.79 4.06
CA LEU A 25 -0.19 8.53 5.31
C LEU A 25 -0.13 10.04 5.02
N PRO A 26 -1.27 10.68 4.73
CA PRO A 26 -1.32 12.11 4.47
C PRO A 26 -1.19 12.93 5.76
N ASN A 27 -1.62 12.39 6.90
CA ASN A 27 -1.57 13.08 8.20
C ASN A 27 -0.66 12.32 9.18
N LEU A 28 0.47 12.93 9.55
CA LEU A 28 1.45 12.32 10.45
C LEU A 28 0.93 12.17 11.89
N GLY A 29 0.04 13.07 12.33
CA GLY A 29 -0.51 13.07 13.69
C GLY A 29 -1.58 12.02 13.95
N GLU A 30 -2.19 11.49 12.87
CA GLU A 30 -3.21 10.44 12.94
C GLU A 30 -2.62 9.03 12.85
N ASP A 31 -1.30 8.90 12.70
CA ASP A 31 -0.69 7.59 12.47
C ASP A 31 -0.78 6.70 13.71
N ARG A 32 -1.89 5.98 13.80
CA ARG A 32 -2.09 4.84 14.68
C ARG A 32 -2.09 3.59 13.81
N HIS A 33 -0.98 3.33 13.12
CA HIS A 33 -0.74 2.04 12.50
C HIS A 33 -1.14 0.94 13.48
N ARG A 34 -2.26 0.25 13.18
CA ARG A 34 -2.71 -0.90 13.95
C ARG A 34 -1.70 -2.01 13.75
N ARG A 35 -0.65 -2.07 14.58
CA ARG A 35 0.05 -3.32 14.85
C ARG A 35 -1.02 -4.24 15.41
N GLY A 36 -1.47 -5.19 14.61
CA GLY A 36 -2.41 -6.18 15.10
C GLY A 36 -1.69 -6.97 16.18
N GLU A 37 -2.08 -6.81 17.44
CA GLU A 37 -1.59 -7.65 18.53
C GLU A 37 -1.73 -9.12 18.12
N GLY A 38 -0.63 -9.88 18.22
CA GLY A 38 -0.57 -11.28 17.74
C GLY A 38 -0.37 -11.45 16.23
N ALA A 39 0.05 -10.42 15.48
CA ALA A 39 0.49 -10.59 14.09
C ALA A 39 1.79 -11.40 13.99
N GLY A 40 1.79 -12.45 13.19
CA GLY A 40 3.04 -13.10 12.80
C GLY A 40 3.92 -12.12 12.00
N ARG A 41 5.24 -12.15 12.25
CA ARG A 41 6.25 -11.28 11.60
C ARG A 41 6.07 -11.14 10.10
N LYS A 42 5.73 -12.24 9.40
CA LYS A 42 5.51 -12.23 7.95
C LYS A 42 4.39 -11.27 7.51
N ARG A 43 3.29 -11.23 8.28
CA ARG A 43 2.15 -10.34 7.99
C ARG A 43 2.56 -8.88 8.17
N GLU A 44 3.26 -8.56 9.25
CA GLU A 44 3.70 -7.18 9.51
C GLU A 44 4.67 -6.69 8.44
N THR A 45 5.66 -7.52 8.07
CA THR A 45 6.59 -7.20 6.98
C THR A 45 5.85 -6.96 5.67
N ALA A 46 4.87 -7.82 5.33
CA ALA A 46 4.08 -7.64 4.12
C ALA A 46 3.30 -6.31 4.15
N MET A 47 2.66 -5.98 5.27
CA MET A 47 1.95 -4.71 5.42
C MET A 47 2.87 -3.50 5.26
N CYS A 48 4.06 -3.51 5.88
CA CYS A 48 5.03 -2.44 5.70
C CYS A 48 5.49 -2.31 4.25
N ARG A 49 5.80 -3.42 3.57
CA ARG A 49 6.22 -3.40 2.16
C ARG A 49 5.13 -2.88 1.22
N LEU A 50 3.87 -3.21 1.48
CA LEU A 50 2.74 -2.65 0.73
C LEU A 50 2.62 -1.13 0.92
N ARG A 51 2.79 -0.63 2.15
CA ARG A 51 2.70 0.82 2.43
C ARG A 51 3.80 1.63 1.73
N VAL A 52 5.04 1.14 1.75
CA VAL A 52 6.15 1.84 1.10
C VAL A 52 6.21 1.55 -0.42
N GLY A 53 5.57 0.47 -0.88
CA GLY A 53 5.62 0.06 -2.29
C GLY A 53 6.84 -0.79 -2.68
N HIS A 54 7.63 -1.24 -1.70
CA HIS A 54 8.83 -2.06 -1.90
C HIS A 54 8.48 -3.55 -1.93
N THR A 55 7.70 -3.95 -2.92
CA THR A 55 7.36 -5.36 -3.18
C THR A 55 8.18 -5.88 -4.36
N TRP A 56 8.40 -7.20 -4.43
CA TRP A 56 9.09 -7.78 -5.58
C TRP A 56 8.34 -7.47 -6.89
N LEU A 57 7.01 -7.57 -6.87
CA LEU A 57 6.15 -7.34 -8.03
C LEU A 57 6.31 -5.97 -8.67
N THR A 58 6.48 -4.94 -7.84
CA THR A 58 6.42 -3.55 -8.28
C THR A 58 7.80 -2.92 -8.39
N GLN A 59 8.85 -3.54 -7.84
CA GLN A 59 10.19 -2.95 -7.73
C GLN A 59 11.30 -3.83 -8.30
N SER A 60 11.06 -5.11 -8.63
CA SER A 60 12.12 -5.99 -9.15
C SER A 60 12.76 -5.48 -10.43
N TYR A 61 12.01 -4.72 -11.24
CA TYR A 61 12.51 -4.16 -12.50
C TYR A 61 13.72 -3.23 -12.28
N LEU A 62 13.73 -2.45 -11.19
CA LEU A 62 14.88 -1.61 -10.83
C LEU A 62 16.11 -2.44 -10.48
N LEU A 63 15.92 -3.56 -9.77
CA LEU A 63 17.03 -4.44 -9.38
C LEU A 63 17.61 -5.18 -10.58
N LYS A 64 16.80 -5.44 -11.60
CA LYS A 64 17.18 -6.15 -12.81
C LYS A 64 17.55 -5.23 -13.97
N ASN A 65 17.40 -3.91 -13.79
CA ASN A 65 17.52 -2.92 -14.86
C ASN A 65 16.62 -3.26 -16.08
N GLU A 66 15.41 -3.74 -15.79
CA GLU A 66 14.36 -4.04 -16.76
C GLU A 66 13.35 -2.87 -16.84
N GLU A 67 12.49 -2.87 -17.86
CA GLU A 67 11.40 -1.92 -17.94
C GLU A 67 10.34 -2.18 -16.86
N GLN A 68 9.67 -1.10 -16.43
CA GLN A 68 8.61 -1.22 -15.43
C GLN A 68 7.47 -2.08 -15.98
N PRO A 69 7.02 -3.13 -15.24
CA PRO A 69 5.95 -3.98 -15.71
C PRO A 69 4.65 -3.20 -15.88
N LEU A 70 3.90 -3.55 -16.92
CA LEU A 70 2.54 -3.07 -17.18
C LEU A 70 1.52 -4.16 -16.84
N CYS A 71 0.35 -3.74 -16.36
CA CYS A 71 -0.81 -4.61 -16.32
C CYS A 71 -1.31 -4.82 -17.75
N TYR A 72 -1.36 -6.06 -18.20
CA TYR A 72 -1.79 -6.41 -19.56
C TYR A 72 -3.21 -5.90 -19.89
N THR A 73 -4.14 -6.00 -18.94
CA THR A 73 -5.54 -5.66 -19.20
C THR A 73 -5.86 -4.19 -19.01
N CYS A 74 -5.13 -3.50 -18.12
CA CYS A 74 -5.36 -2.09 -17.84
C CYS A 74 -4.44 -1.14 -18.62
N ASP A 75 -3.43 -1.69 -19.32
CA ASP A 75 -2.36 -0.95 -20.00
C ASP A 75 -1.72 0.16 -19.14
N SER A 76 -1.56 -0.15 -17.84
CA SER A 76 -1.11 0.81 -16.82
C SER A 76 0.04 0.23 -16.00
N LEU A 77 0.86 1.12 -15.43
CA LEU A 77 2.00 0.72 -14.59
C LEU A 77 1.58 -0.22 -13.45
N TYR A 78 2.30 -1.32 -13.31
CA TYR A 78 2.06 -2.32 -12.28
C TYR A 78 2.63 -1.83 -10.94
N THR A 79 1.80 -1.11 -10.19
CA THR A 79 2.14 -0.51 -8.88
C THR A 79 1.32 -1.14 -7.75
N VAL A 80 1.70 -0.88 -6.49
CA VAL A 80 0.92 -1.37 -5.34
C VAL A 80 -0.48 -0.75 -5.34
N ARG A 81 -0.57 0.54 -5.68
CA ARG A 81 -1.85 1.23 -5.88
C ARG A 81 -2.69 0.54 -6.95
N HIS A 82 -2.08 0.21 -8.08
CA HIS A 82 -2.78 -0.49 -9.15
C HIS A 82 -3.35 -1.84 -8.68
N ILE A 83 -2.53 -2.67 -8.02
CA ILE A 83 -2.96 -3.98 -7.51
C ILE A 83 -4.07 -3.83 -6.46
N LEU A 84 -3.94 -2.89 -5.53
CA LEU A 84 -4.84 -2.79 -4.38
C LEU A 84 -6.13 -1.98 -4.66
N ILE A 85 -6.12 -1.03 -5.59
CA ILE A 85 -7.19 -0.03 -5.76
C ILE A 85 -7.75 0.04 -7.18
N GLU A 86 -6.92 -0.03 -8.22
CA GLU A 86 -7.32 0.42 -9.58
C GLU A 86 -7.57 -0.73 -10.56
N CYS A 87 -6.82 -1.83 -10.46
CA CYS A 87 -6.85 -2.91 -11.44
C CYS A 87 -8.26 -3.48 -11.61
N SER A 88 -8.77 -3.49 -12.85
CA SER A 88 -10.08 -4.05 -13.22
C SER A 88 -10.09 -5.56 -13.09
N ASP A 89 -9.01 -6.24 -13.45
CA ASP A 89 -8.90 -7.71 -13.40
C ASP A 89 -9.06 -8.24 -12.00
N PHE A 90 -8.61 -7.46 -11.02
CA PHE A 90 -8.70 -7.85 -9.62
C PHE A 90 -9.97 -7.33 -8.95
N GLN A 91 -10.86 -6.62 -9.66
CA GLN A 91 -12.02 -5.96 -9.07
C GLN A 91 -12.96 -6.96 -8.38
N ASP A 92 -13.28 -8.08 -9.03
CA ASP A 92 -14.19 -9.09 -8.48
C ASP A 92 -13.60 -9.76 -7.24
N THR A 93 -12.30 -10.08 -7.26
CA THR A 93 -11.61 -10.62 -6.08
C THR A 93 -11.52 -9.57 -4.98
N ARG A 94 -11.21 -8.32 -5.29
CA ARG A 94 -11.10 -7.20 -4.33
C ARG A 94 -12.41 -6.99 -3.58
N ARG A 95 -13.54 -6.97 -4.29
CA ARG A 95 -14.88 -6.78 -3.72
C ARG A 95 -15.27 -7.84 -2.68
N LYS A 96 -14.66 -9.03 -2.70
CA LYS A 96 -14.87 -10.06 -1.67
C LYS A 96 -14.25 -9.70 -0.32
N TYR A 97 -13.22 -8.85 -0.33
CA TYR A 97 -12.43 -8.52 0.86
C TYR A 97 -12.63 -7.10 1.35
N PHE A 98 -12.72 -6.12 0.45
CA PHE A 98 -12.89 -4.71 0.79
C PHE A 98 -13.37 -3.88 -0.41
N SER A 99 -13.98 -2.73 -0.12
CA SER A 99 -14.41 -1.76 -1.12
C SER A 99 -13.98 -0.36 -0.65
N VAL A 100 -12.80 0.06 -1.10
CA VAL A 100 -12.22 1.38 -0.83
C VAL A 100 -11.59 1.93 -2.10
N THR A 101 -11.53 3.25 -2.18
CA THR A 101 -11.14 4.00 -3.39
C THR A 101 -9.71 4.53 -3.35
N ASP A 102 -9.05 4.48 -2.20
CA ASP A 102 -7.72 5.03 -1.99
C ASP A 102 -6.94 4.23 -0.94
N LEU A 103 -5.60 4.35 -0.99
CA LEU A 103 -4.70 3.61 -0.12
C LEU A 103 -4.80 4.06 1.34
N TYR A 104 -5.04 5.34 1.61
CA TYR A 104 -5.22 5.85 2.96
C TYR A 104 -6.37 5.14 3.67
N ARG A 105 -7.56 5.12 3.07
CA ARG A 105 -8.73 4.39 3.61
C ARG A 105 -8.46 2.89 3.72
N LEU A 106 -7.79 2.30 2.73
CA LEU A 106 -7.42 0.88 2.78
C LEU A 106 -6.61 0.54 4.03
N PHE A 107 -5.51 1.26 4.28
CA PHE A 107 -4.62 0.92 5.40
C PHE A 107 -5.15 1.39 6.76
N ARG A 108 -6.13 2.30 6.79
CA ARG A 108 -6.73 2.83 8.02
C ARG A 108 -7.96 2.05 8.47
N GLU A 109 -8.87 1.74 7.54
CA GLU A 109 -10.21 1.24 7.83
C GLU A 109 -10.29 -0.28 7.67
N VAL A 110 -9.57 -0.85 6.70
CA VAL A 110 -9.66 -2.28 6.39
C VAL A 110 -8.78 -3.11 7.32
N ASN A 111 -9.33 -4.22 7.81
CA ASN A 111 -8.57 -5.15 8.63
C ASN A 111 -7.40 -5.75 7.82
N PRO A 112 -6.15 -5.77 8.35
CA PRO A 112 -5.01 -6.35 7.64
C PRO A 112 -5.22 -7.80 7.18
N SER A 113 -6.05 -8.58 7.89
CA SER A 113 -6.39 -9.95 7.49
C SER A 113 -7.18 -10.00 6.17
N CYS A 114 -8.02 -9.01 5.87
CA CYS A 114 -8.74 -8.92 4.59
C CYS A 114 -7.77 -8.60 3.44
N ILE A 115 -6.82 -7.69 3.67
CA ILE A 115 -5.78 -7.34 2.69
C ILE A 115 -4.89 -8.56 2.40
N VAL A 116 -4.49 -9.29 3.44
CA VAL A 116 -3.71 -10.52 3.30
C VAL A 116 -4.52 -11.63 2.61
N GLY A 117 -5.81 -11.76 2.93
CA GLY A 117 -6.71 -12.71 2.26
C GLY A 117 -6.77 -12.46 0.76
N TYR A 118 -7.02 -11.20 0.37
CA TYR A 118 -6.99 -10.76 -1.02
C TYR A 118 -5.68 -11.12 -1.73
N LEU A 119 -4.53 -10.82 -1.12
CA LEU A 119 -3.22 -11.12 -1.71
C LEU A 119 -2.94 -12.63 -1.82
N LYS A 120 -3.53 -13.45 -0.94
CA LYS A 120 -3.44 -14.91 -1.02
C LYS A 120 -4.31 -15.46 -2.14
N ASP A 121 -5.54 -14.96 -2.28
CA ASP A 121 -6.45 -15.35 -3.36
C ASP A 121 -5.90 -14.99 -4.75
N LEU A 122 -5.20 -13.86 -4.84
CA LEU A 122 -4.45 -13.49 -6.05
C LEU A 122 -3.17 -14.32 -6.27
N GLY A 123 -2.74 -15.13 -5.30
CA GLY A 123 -1.51 -15.91 -5.39
C GLY A 123 -0.21 -15.07 -5.32
N VAL A 124 -0.30 -13.80 -4.92
CA VAL A 124 0.82 -12.85 -4.94
C VAL A 124 1.45 -12.61 -3.57
N TYR A 125 0.84 -13.08 -2.48
CA TYR A 125 1.34 -12.86 -1.11
C TYR A 125 2.80 -13.29 -0.87
N GLY A 126 3.30 -14.30 -1.59
CA GLY A 126 4.70 -14.73 -1.49
C GLY A 126 5.71 -13.76 -2.14
N LYS A 127 5.23 -12.85 -2.99
CA LYS A 127 6.03 -11.85 -3.72
C LYS A 127 5.93 -10.44 -3.10
N ILE A 128 5.21 -10.32 -1.98
CA ILE A 128 5.17 -9.12 -1.14
C ILE A 128 6.32 -9.21 -0.14
#